data_AF-A0A968F5M6-F1
#
_entry.id   AF-A0A968F5M6-F1
#
_cell.length_a   1.000
_cell.length_b   1.000
_cell.length_c   1.000
_cell.angle_alpha   90.00
_cell.angle_beta   90.00
_cell.angle_gamma   90.00
#
_symmetry.space_group_name_H-M   'P 1'
#
loop_
_entity.id
_entity.type
_entity.pdbx_description
1 polymer ?
#
loop_
_entity_poly.entity_id
_entity_poly.type
_entity_poly.pdbx_seq_one_letter_code
_entity_poly.pdbx_strand_id
1 'polypeptide(L)'
;LLPRSGLGHKKGLVLGNLVGLIDSDYQGQVFVSCWNRSDQEIMINPGDRIAQMVIVPVLRAKFEIVSDFNQSSRGAGGFGHTGV
;
A
#
# COMPACT_ATOMS: atom_id res chain seq x y z
N LEU A 1 2.18 -3.91 -5.16
CA LEU A 1 1.24 -3.34 -6.14
C LEU A 1 0.69 -2.03 -5.63
N LEU A 2 0.67 -1.01 -6.48
CA LEU A 2 0.18 0.34 -6.17
C LEU A 2 -0.81 0.82 -7.25
N PRO A 3 -1.75 1.73 -6.91
CA PRO A 3 -2.52 2.47 -7.90
C PRO A 3 -1.61 3.30 -8.81
N ARG A 4 -2.04 3.52 -10.07
CA ARG A 4 -1.41 4.51 -10.95
C ARG A 4 -1.93 5.90 -10.58
N SER A 5 -1.04 6.87 -10.37
CA SER A 5 -1.41 8.22 -9.91
C SER A 5 -2.46 8.89 -10.80
N GLY A 6 -2.31 8.83 -12.13
CA GLY A 6 -3.27 9.42 -13.06
C GLY A 6 -4.67 8.81 -12.99
N LEU A 7 -4.76 7.48 -12.86
CA LEU A 7 -6.05 6.79 -12.71
C LEU A 7 -6.68 7.06 -11.34
N GLY A 8 -5.87 6.98 -10.28
CA GLY A 8 -6.32 7.22 -8.91
C GLY A 8 -6.75 8.66 -8.65
N HIS A 9 -6.05 9.65 -9.19
CA HIS A 9 -6.35 11.07 -8.99
C HIS A 9 -7.48 11.56 -9.91
N LYS A 10 -7.42 11.27 -11.22
CA LYS A 10 -8.37 11.83 -12.20
C LYS A 10 -9.67 11.04 -12.33
N LYS A 11 -9.60 9.71 -12.21
CA LYS A 11 -10.77 8.82 -12.42
C LYS A 11 -11.26 8.16 -11.13
N GLY A 12 -10.48 8.20 -10.05
CA GLY A 12 -10.83 7.48 -8.81
C GLY A 12 -10.67 5.97 -8.89
N LEU A 13 -9.95 5.42 -9.89
CA LEU A 13 -9.62 4.00 -9.91
C LEU A 13 -8.40 3.75 -9.03
N VAL A 14 -8.61 3.07 -7.91
CA VAL A 14 -7.59 2.71 -6.91
C VAL A 14 -7.61 1.21 -6.65
N LEU A 15 -6.74 0.74 -5.74
CA LEU A 15 -6.78 -0.62 -5.24
C LEU A 15 -7.68 -0.68 -3.99
N GLY A 16 -8.59 -1.64 -3.92
CA GLY A 16 -9.48 -1.84 -2.78
C GLY A 16 -8.73 -2.25 -1.50
N ASN A 17 -7.62 -2.97 -1.63
CA ASN A 17 -6.69 -3.27 -0.54
C ASN A 17 -5.62 -2.18 -0.33
N LEU A 18 -5.75 -1.03 -1.01
CA LEU A 18 -4.84 0.13 -1.03
C LEU A 18 -3.44 -0.18 -1.59
N VAL A 19 -2.73 -1.11 -0.96
CA VAL A 19 -1.40 -1.59 -1.34
C VAL A 19 -1.41 -3.11 -1.31
N GLY A 20 -1.08 -3.73 -2.45
CA GLY A 20 -0.87 -5.18 -2.51
C GLY A 20 0.56 -5.55 -2.16
N LEU A 21 0.76 -6.30 -1.08
CA LEU A 21 2.02 -6.98 -0.78
C LEU A 21 1.98 -8.38 -1.42
N ILE A 22 3.05 -8.75 -2.11
CA ILE A 22 3.20 -10.08 -2.73
C ILE A 22 4.43 -10.73 -2.10
N ASP A 23 4.25 -11.92 -1.53
CA ASP A 23 5.31 -12.65 -0.86
C ASP A 23 6.31 -13.27 -1.84
N SER A 24 7.54 -13.50 -1.36
CA SER A 24 8.65 -13.99 -2.20
C SER A 24 8.47 -15.41 -2.73
N ASP A 25 7.63 -16.22 -2.08
CA ASP A 25 7.31 -17.60 -2.42
C ASP A 25 5.94 -17.77 -3.09
N TYR A 26 5.24 -16.66 -3.37
CA TYR A 26 3.96 -16.69 -4.08
C TYR A 26 4.18 -16.98 -5.58
N GLN A 27 3.55 -18.05 -6.07
CA GLN A 27 3.65 -18.49 -7.47
C GLN A 27 2.33 -18.41 -8.25
N GLY A 28 1.26 -17.97 -7.59
CA GLY A 28 -0.06 -17.85 -8.21
C GLY A 28 -0.17 -16.68 -9.18
N GLN A 29 -1.29 -16.63 -9.90
CA GLN A 29 -1.64 -15.47 -10.72
C GLN A 29 -1.82 -14.24 -9.84
N VAL A 30 -1.22 -13.12 -10.24
CA VAL A 30 -1.41 -11.84 -9.55
C VAL A 30 -2.75 -11.23 -9.94
N PHE A 31 -3.62 -11.01 -8.95
CA PHE A 31 -4.90 -10.33 -9.10
C PHE A 31 -4.82 -8.87 -8.63
N VAL A 32 -5.65 -8.01 -9.23
CA VAL A 32 -5.73 -6.58 -8.90
C VAL A 32 -7.14 -6.27 -8.39
N SER A 33 -7.26 -6.01 -7.08
CA SER A 33 -8.52 -5.60 -6.45
C SER A 33 -8.87 -4.17 -6.86
N CYS A 34 -9.57 -3.98 -7.98
CA CYS A 34 -9.95 -2.65 -8.45
C CYS A 34 -11.10 -2.08 -7.61
N TRP A 35 -10.94 -0.85 -7.12
CA TRP A 35 -11.99 -0.09 -6.46
C TRP A 35 -12.19 1.25 -7.15
N ASN A 36 -13.44 1.51 -7.56
CA ASN A 36 -13.87 2.83 -7.99
C ASN A 36 -14.29 3.63 -6.75
N ARG A 37 -13.46 4.58 -6.31
CA ARG A 37 -13.77 5.49 -5.20
C ARG A 37 -14.41 6.80 -5.64
N SER A 38 -14.83 6.89 -6.90
CA SER A 38 -15.55 8.04 -7.45
C SER A 38 -17.04 7.75 -7.57
N ASP A 39 -17.80 8.76 -7.99
CA ASP A 39 -19.23 8.67 -8.32
C ASP A 39 -19.48 8.43 -9.81
N GLN A 40 -18.44 8.32 -10.64
CA GLN A 40 -18.53 8.11 -12.09
C GLN A 40 -18.19 6.66 -12.44
N GLU A 41 -18.86 6.10 -13.44
CA GLU A 41 -18.53 4.76 -13.95
C GLU A 41 -17.12 4.72 -14.57
N ILE A 42 -16.42 3.60 -14.39
CA ILE A 42 -15.09 3.37 -14.96
C ILE A 42 -15.11 2.07 -15.76
N MET A 43 -14.92 2.18 -17.06
CA MET A 43 -14.72 1.03 -17.94
C MET A 43 -13.22 0.66 -17.98
N ILE A 44 -12.93 -0.63 -17.77
CA ILE A 44 -11.60 -1.23 -17.91
C ILE A 44 -11.65 -2.19 -19.09
N ASN A 45 -10.79 -1.98 -20.08
CA ASN A 45 -10.71 -2.82 -21.27
C ASN A 45 -9.55 -3.83 -21.17
N PRO A 46 -9.62 -4.97 -21.88
CA PRO A 46 -8.49 -5.86 -22.02
C PRO A 46 -7.25 -5.12 -22.53
N GLY A 47 -6.11 -5.29 -21.85
CA GLY A 47 -4.85 -4.63 -22.16
C GLY A 47 -4.62 -3.27 -21.47
N ASP A 48 -5.62 -2.73 -20.77
CA ASP A 48 -5.44 -1.49 -20.01
C ASP A 48 -4.40 -1.64 -18.89
N ARG A 49 -3.51 -0.65 -18.78
CA ARG A 49 -2.55 -0.57 -17.67
C ARG A 49 -3.25 -0.01 -16.43
N ILE A 50 -3.72 -0.87 -15.53
CA ILE A 50 -4.56 -0.49 -14.37
C ILE A 50 -3.83 -0.34 -13.03
N ALA A 51 -2.67 -0.97 -12.87
CA ALA A 51 -1.86 -0.91 -11.65
C ALA A 51 -0.38 -0.84 -12.00
N GLN A 52 0.48 -0.72 -10.98
CA GLN A 52 1.93 -0.78 -11.13
C GLN A 52 2.56 -1.61 -10.00
N MET A 53 3.67 -2.26 -10.30
CA MET A 53 4.43 -3.09 -9.37
C MET A 53 5.81 -2.47 -9.13
N VAL A 54 6.26 -2.49 -7.88
CA VAL A 54 7.60 -2.09 -7.47
C VAL A 54 8.17 -3.23 -6.63
N ILE A 55 9.40 -3.62 -6.91
CA ILE A 55 10.14 -4.61 -6.13
C ILE A 55 11.11 -3.85 -5.23
N VAL A 56 11.03 -4.08 -3.93
CA VAL A 56 11.84 -3.38 -2.92
C VAL A 56 12.50 -4.39 -1.99
N PRO A 57 13.69 -4.10 -1.43
CA PRO A 57 14.30 -4.95 -0.41
C PRO A 57 13.42 -4.97 0.85
N VAL A 58 13.35 -6.12 1.51
CA VAL A 58 12.62 -6.32 2.78
C VAL A 58 13.55 -6.91 3.83
N LEU A 59 13.37 -6.49 5.09
CA LEU A 59 14.09 -7.04 6.24
C LEU A 59 13.17 -8.02 6.99
N ARG A 60 13.71 -9.16 7.39
CA ARG A 60 13.02 -10.10 8.30
C ARG A 60 13.48 -9.84 9.73
N ALA A 61 12.66 -9.13 10.49
CA ALA A 61 12.98 -8.78 11.88
C ALA A 61 12.99 -10.02 12.79
N LYS A 62 13.86 -10.00 13.80
CA LYS A 62 13.82 -10.92 14.94
C LYS A 62 13.41 -10.10 16.16
N PHE A 63 12.36 -10.54 16.86
CA PHE A 63 11.91 -9.85 18.07
C PHE A 63 12.81 -10.20 19.26
N GLU A 64 13.07 -9.20 20.10
CA GLU A 64 13.73 -9.33 21.40
C GLU A 64 12.77 -8.79 22.46
N ILE A 65 12.51 -9.59 23.49
CA ILE A 65 11.62 -9.20 24.60
C ILE A 65 12.46 -8.46 25.64
N VAL A 66 12.06 -7.23 25.96
CA VAL A 66 12.74 -6.36 26.94
C VAL A 66 11.76 -5.91 28.01
N SER A 67 12.26 -5.56 29.20
CA SER A 67 11.40 -4.96 30.25
C SER A 67 10.98 -3.55 29.88
N ASP A 68 11.87 -2.77 29.25
CA ASP A 68 11.66 -1.36 28.90
C ASP A 68 12.41 -0.97 27.62
N PHE A 69 11.90 0.03 26.89
CA PHE A 69 12.57 0.62 25.74
C PHE A 69 13.49 1.78 26.15
N ASN A 70 14.56 2.02 25.37
CA ASN A 70 15.36 3.24 25.49
C ASN A 70 14.52 4.48 25.16
N GLN A 71 14.67 5.54 25.94
CA GLN A 71 13.96 6.80 25.70
C GLN A 71 14.43 7.45 24.39
N SER A 72 13.48 8.05 23.66
CA SER A 72 13.74 8.87 22.48
C SER A 72 13.02 10.20 22.61
N SER A 73 13.48 11.22 21.89
CA SER A 73 12.83 12.54 21.85
C SER A 73 11.37 12.50 21.38
N ARG A 74 10.99 11.49 20.58
CA ARG A 74 9.62 11.27 20.12
C ARG A 74 8.74 10.54 21.16
N GLY A 75 9.34 9.69 21.98
CA GLY A 75 8.63 8.87 22.97
C GLY A 75 7.45 8.11 22.35
N ALA A 76 6.29 8.18 23.00
CA ALA A 76 5.04 7.54 22.56
C ALA A 76 4.23 8.37 21.52
N GLY A 77 4.80 9.45 20.97
CA GLY A 77 4.10 10.37 20.06
C GLY A 77 3.69 9.75 18.72
N GLY A 78 2.38 9.70 18.44
CA GLY A 78 1.78 9.23 17.19
C GLY A 78 0.64 10.14 16.69
N PHE A 79 0.00 9.82 15.56
CA PHE A 79 -1.23 10.47 15.09
C PHE A 79 -1.20 12.01 15.02
N GLY A 80 -0.14 12.59 14.45
CA GLY A 80 -0.02 14.04 14.33
C GLY A 80 0.42 14.74 15.63
N HIS A 81 1.10 14.04 16.54
CA HIS A 81 1.59 14.61 17.81
C HIS A 81 2.46 15.86 17.70
N THR A 82 3.03 16.17 16.53
CA THR A 82 3.80 17.39 16.28
C THR A 82 2.92 18.59 15.94
N GLY A 83 1.61 18.41 15.81
CA GLY A 83 0.70 19.43 15.27
C GLY A 83 0.92 19.68 13.77
N VAL A 84 0.09 20.60 13.23
CA VAL A 84 0.28 21.27 11.94
C VAL A 84 0.89 22.64 12.22
#